data_AF-A0A848G050-F1
#
_entry.id   AF-A0A848G050-F1
#
_cell.length_a   1.000
_cell.length_b   1.000
_cell.length_c   1.000
_cell.angle_alpha   90.00
_cell.angle_beta   90.00
_cell.angle_gamma   90.00
#
_symmetry.space_group_name_H-M   'P 1'
#
loop_
_entity.id
_entity.type
_entity.pdbx_description
1 polymer ?
#
loop_
_entity_poly.entity_id
_entity_poly.type
_entity_poly.pdbx_seq_one_letter_code
_entity_poly.pdbx_strand_id
1 'polypeptide(L)'
;MAPTHLTAADPVRPFGKLQARILAETLPYLRAYHSKIFVVDYGLRGTGDPAAWNSLGRDLALLSLVGLRLVVVHRGGALNGELVSLINRHGGRAVGVSGLDGGFLQAYAAPLAAMGDHAGESVRVDPELLQMYFGRGLLPVVRPLATGPDGQACPVDGGRTAAAIATRLSAAKLIVMGDAPGILGERGRVLHRLSASEFEALAPMGEHRHLAEALRAGVGAVHVVDARRPEVLLLEILTRDSQGSLVLPDPAAGVIARSAQYLDLSQHGDESHETH
;
A
#
# COMPACT_ATOMS: atom_id res chain seq x y z
N MET A 1 3.46 -33.05 25.38
CA MET A 1 2.42 -32.17 24.79
C MET A 1 1.86 -31.31 25.92
N ALA A 2 2.21 -30.03 25.95
CA ALA A 2 1.59 -29.06 26.85
C ALA A 2 0.60 -28.22 26.03
N PRO A 3 -0.63 -27.97 26.53
CA PRO A 3 -1.62 -27.19 25.81
C PRO A 3 -1.17 -25.73 25.76
N THR A 4 -1.02 -25.20 24.54
CA THR A 4 -0.76 -23.77 24.33
C THR A 4 -2.02 -23.01 24.72
N HIS A 5 -1.92 -22.22 25.79
CA HIS A 5 -2.97 -21.35 26.27
C HIS A 5 -3.48 -20.44 25.13
N LEU A 6 -4.76 -20.58 24.77
CA LEU A 6 -5.51 -19.48 24.17
C LEU A 6 -5.45 -18.33 25.20
N THR A 7 -4.67 -17.30 24.89
CA THR A 7 -4.63 -16.08 25.70
C THR A 7 -6.05 -15.50 25.77
N ALA A 8 -6.53 -15.25 26.98
CA ALA A 8 -7.78 -14.55 27.24
C ALA A 8 -7.84 -13.28 26.37
N ALA A 9 -8.98 -13.05 25.72
CA ALA A 9 -9.21 -11.81 24.97
C ALA A 9 -8.81 -10.62 25.84
N ASP A 10 -7.98 -9.72 25.30
CA ASP A 10 -7.57 -8.51 26.00
C ASP A 10 -8.81 -7.80 26.56
N PRO A 11 -8.86 -7.46 27.86
CA PRO A 11 -10.02 -6.80 28.44
C PRO A 11 -10.27 -5.49 27.70
N VAL A 12 -11.46 -5.35 27.11
CA VAL A 12 -11.86 -4.13 26.39
C VAL A 12 -11.83 -2.97 27.37
N ARG A 13 -10.81 -2.12 27.25
CA ARG A 13 -10.68 -0.93 28.10
C ARG A 13 -11.84 0.02 27.80
N PRO A 14 -12.42 0.67 28.82
CA PRO A 14 -13.49 1.65 28.60
C PRO A 14 -13.07 2.70 27.58
N PHE A 15 -13.92 2.93 26.59
CA PHE A 15 -13.68 3.93 25.56
C PHE A 15 -13.80 5.33 26.19
N GLY A 16 -12.70 6.07 26.28
CA GLY A 16 -12.72 7.43 26.80
C GLY A 16 -13.37 8.41 25.82
N LYS A 17 -13.79 9.58 26.33
CA LYS A 17 -14.43 10.64 25.51
C LYS A 17 -13.57 11.07 24.33
N LEU A 18 -12.24 11.17 24.53
CA LEU A 18 -11.30 11.54 23.47
C LEU A 18 -11.26 10.46 22.38
N GLN A 19 -11.17 9.19 22.76
CA GLN A 19 -11.16 8.08 21.79
C GLN A 19 -12.47 8.04 20.99
N ALA A 20 -13.62 8.21 21.65
CA ALA A 20 -14.93 8.26 20.99
C ALA A 20 -14.99 9.40 19.94
N ARG A 21 -14.49 10.58 20.31
CA ARG A 21 -14.43 11.73 19.42
C ARG A 21 -13.50 11.49 18.23
N ILE A 22 -12.30 10.95 18.46
CA ILE A 22 -11.35 10.63 17.38
C ILE A 22 -11.99 9.67 16.38
N LEU A 23 -12.62 8.58 16.85
CA LEU A 23 -13.32 7.65 15.95
C LEU A 23 -14.45 8.31 15.16
N ALA A 24 -15.21 9.22 15.77
CA ALA A 24 -16.25 9.94 15.06
C ALA A 24 -15.67 10.87 13.97
N GLU A 25 -14.56 11.54 14.27
CA GLU A 25 -13.87 12.46 13.36
C GLU A 25 -13.18 11.73 12.19
N THR A 26 -12.89 10.42 12.29
CA THR A 26 -12.34 9.64 11.16
C THR A 26 -13.40 9.22 10.12
N LEU A 27 -14.70 9.35 10.41
CA LEU A 27 -15.78 8.89 9.53
C LEU A 27 -15.66 9.38 8.06
N PRO A 28 -15.30 10.65 7.77
CA PRO A 28 -15.12 11.10 6.39
C PRO A 28 -14.05 10.30 5.63
N TYR A 29 -12.94 9.97 6.29
CA TYR A 29 -11.86 9.15 5.72
C TYR A 29 -12.33 7.72 5.46
N LEU A 30 -13.03 7.13 6.43
CA LEU A 30 -13.59 5.78 6.28
C LEU A 30 -14.57 5.72 5.11
N ARG A 31 -15.43 6.72 4.94
CA ARG A 31 -16.36 6.81 3.81
C ARG A 31 -15.64 6.97 2.47
N ALA A 32 -14.61 7.81 2.41
CA ALA A 32 -13.87 8.06 1.17
C ALA A 32 -13.08 6.84 0.70
N TYR A 33 -12.54 6.06 1.64
CA TYR A 33 -11.66 4.92 1.36
C TYR A 33 -12.34 3.55 1.50
N HIS A 34 -13.60 3.49 1.91
CA HIS A 34 -14.35 2.25 1.94
C HIS A 34 -14.32 1.55 0.57
N SER A 35 -13.99 0.25 0.57
CA SER A 35 -13.82 -0.59 -0.63
C SER A 35 -12.74 -0.14 -1.61
N LYS A 36 -11.98 0.94 -1.33
CA LYS A 36 -10.82 1.33 -2.14
C LYS A 36 -9.67 0.35 -1.89
N ILE A 37 -8.90 0.13 -2.95
CA ILE A 37 -7.78 -0.81 -2.94
C ILE A 37 -6.49 -0.06 -2.61
N PHE A 38 -5.71 -0.59 -1.67
CA PHE A 38 -4.40 -0.10 -1.32
C PHE A 38 -3.42 -1.27 -1.46
N VAL A 39 -2.28 -1.00 -2.07
CA VAL A 39 -1.19 -1.98 -2.18
C VAL A 39 -0.05 -1.52 -1.30
N VAL A 40 0.43 -2.40 -0.43
CA VAL A 40 1.56 -2.16 0.46
C VAL A 40 2.73 -3.00 -0.03
N ASP A 41 3.82 -2.37 -0.44
CA ASP A 41 5.09 -3.03 -0.74
C ASP A 41 5.96 -2.99 0.52
N TYR A 42 6.02 -4.10 1.25
CA TYR A 42 6.86 -4.26 2.42
C TYR A 42 8.25 -4.77 2.01
N GLY A 43 9.18 -3.82 1.84
CA GLY A 43 10.51 -4.03 1.26
C GLY A 43 11.59 -4.47 2.24
N LEU A 44 11.32 -4.52 3.56
CA LEU A 44 12.31 -4.98 4.54
C LEU A 44 12.59 -6.49 4.38
N ARG A 45 13.84 -6.89 4.62
CA ARG A 45 14.30 -8.29 4.51
C ARG A 45 13.74 -9.21 5.60
N GLY A 46 13.07 -8.67 6.61
CA GLY A 46 12.54 -9.42 7.75
C GLY A 46 11.57 -8.55 8.56
N THR A 47 11.31 -8.96 9.79
CA THR A 47 10.34 -8.29 10.68
C THR A 47 10.80 -6.90 11.13
N GLY A 48 12.10 -6.63 11.15
CA GLY A 48 12.66 -5.34 11.57
C GLY A 48 12.51 -5.10 13.07
N ASP A 49 12.18 -3.86 13.44
CA ASP A 49 11.93 -3.49 14.85
C ASP A 49 10.62 -4.12 15.36
N PRO A 50 10.60 -4.75 16.56
CA PRO A 50 9.41 -5.42 17.08
C PRO A 50 8.19 -4.51 17.29
N ALA A 51 8.40 -3.24 17.67
CA ALA A 51 7.29 -2.31 17.87
C ALA A 51 6.70 -1.88 16.52
N ALA A 52 7.55 -1.58 15.54
CA ALA A 52 7.13 -1.31 14.16
C ALA A 52 6.40 -2.51 13.54
N TRP A 53 6.95 -3.72 13.69
CA TRP A 53 6.34 -4.96 13.22
C TRP A 53 4.96 -5.20 13.83
N ASN A 54 4.83 -5.04 15.14
CA ASN A 54 3.55 -5.23 15.81
C ASN A 54 2.52 -4.17 15.38
N SER A 55 2.97 -2.92 15.20
CA SER A 55 2.14 -1.83 14.71
C SER A 55 1.65 -2.10 13.29
N LEU A 56 2.51 -2.57 12.39
CA LEU A 56 2.15 -2.94 11.02
C LEU A 56 0.99 -3.96 10.98
N GLY A 57 1.04 -5.01 11.79
CA GLY A 57 -0.03 -6.01 11.82
C GLY A 57 -1.35 -5.46 12.33
N ARG A 58 -1.29 -4.63 13.37
CA ARG A 58 -2.46 -3.94 13.92
C ARG A 58 -3.07 -3.00 12.88
N ASP A 59 -2.24 -2.23 12.17
CA ASP A 59 -2.66 -1.28 11.14
C ASP A 59 -3.32 -2.03 9.96
N LEU A 60 -2.68 -3.07 9.44
CA LEU A 60 -3.23 -3.90 8.35
C LEU A 60 -4.56 -4.55 8.73
N ALA A 61 -4.66 -5.10 9.95
CA ALA A 61 -5.90 -5.68 10.46
C ALA A 61 -6.99 -4.62 10.60
N LEU A 62 -6.69 -3.48 11.24
CA LEU A 62 -7.64 -2.38 11.43
C LEU A 62 -8.18 -1.85 10.11
N LEU A 63 -7.28 -1.51 9.17
CA LEU A 63 -7.64 -0.97 7.87
C LEU A 63 -8.53 -1.93 7.06
N SER A 64 -8.22 -3.23 7.12
CA SER A 64 -9.07 -4.27 6.50
C SER A 64 -10.45 -4.36 7.17
N LEU A 65 -10.50 -4.34 8.51
CA LEU A 65 -11.75 -4.42 9.28
C LEU A 65 -12.68 -3.22 9.06
N VAL A 66 -12.14 -2.02 8.83
CA VAL A 66 -12.94 -0.82 8.52
C VAL A 66 -13.32 -0.72 7.03
N GLY A 67 -13.02 -1.75 6.23
CA GLY A 67 -13.56 -1.91 4.87
C GLY A 67 -12.62 -1.49 3.75
N LEU A 68 -11.34 -1.20 4.02
CA LEU A 68 -10.34 -1.04 2.95
C LEU A 68 -9.94 -2.41 2.41
N ARG A 69 -9.61 -2.46 1.11
CA ARG A 69 -9.10 -3.68 0.46
C ARG A 69 -7.59 -3.57 0.33
N LEU A 70 -6.87 -4.42 1.05
CA LEU A 70 -5.41 -4.36 1.12
C LEU A 70 -4.77 -5.54 0.40
N VAL A 71 -3.70 -5.29 -0.36
CA VAL A 71 -2.75 -6.32 -0.80
C VAL A 71 -1.39 -5.98 -0.21
N VAL A 72 -0.74 -6.94 0.43
CA VAL A 72 0.63 -6.77 0.92
C VAL A 72 1.56 -7.59 0.03
N VAL A 73 2.47 -6.93 -0.68
CA VAL A 73 3.60 -7.57 -1.35
C VAL A 73 4.80 -7.51 -0.41
N HIS A 74 5.58 -8.59 -0.33
CA HIS A 74 6.73 -8.64 0.59
C HIS A 74 7.92 -9.36 -0.05
N ARG A 75 9.09 -9.24 0.58
CA ARG A 75 10.33 -9.91 0.13
C ARG A 75 10.76 -10.97 1.15
N GLY A 76 10.99 -12.19 0.68
CA GLY A 76 11.53 -13.30 1.49
C GLY A 76 10.52 -14.40 1.78
N GLY A 77 10.92 -15.67 1.60
CA GLY A 77 10.01 -16.81 1.70
C GLY A 77 9.38 -17.00 3.08
N ALA A 78 10.19 -16.91 4.15
CA ALA A 78 9.72 -17.08 5.53
C ALA A 78 8.76 -15.97 5.98
N LEU A 79 8.94 -14.76 5.45
CA LEU A 79 8.19 -13.57 5.83
C LEU A 79 6.69 -13.67 5.48
N ASN A 80 6.33 -14.47 4.48
CA ASN A 80 4.92 -14.64 4.08
C ASN A 80 4.07 -15.19 5.24
N GLY A 81 4.53 -16.28 5.86
CA GLY A 81 3.84 -16.89 7.00
C GLY A 81 3.83 -15.98 8.22
N GLU A 82 4.92 -15.24 8.45
CA GLU A 82 5.04 -14.30 9.56
C GLU A 82 4.06 -13.12 9.43
N LEU A 83 3.94 -12.52 8.24
CA LEU A 83 2.96 -11.47 7.95
C LEU A 83 1.52 -11.98 8.09
N VAL A 84 1.22 -13.17 7.56
CA VAL A 84 -0.11 -13.77 7.67
C VAL A 84 -0.47 -14.00 9.15
N SER A 85 0.44 -14.60 9.92
CA SER A 85 0.26 -14.81 11.35
C SER A 85 0.13 -13.49 12.12
N LEU A 86 0.92 -12.48 11.76
CA LEU A 86 0.88 -11.12 12.30
C LEU A 86 -0.48 -10.45 12.10
N ILE A 87 -1.06 -10.55 10.91
CA ILE A 87 -2.35 -9.93 10.64
C ILE A 87 -3.46 -10.70 11.37
N ASN A 88 -3.40 -12.04 11.36
CA ASN A 88 -4.41 -12.89 11.97
C ASN A 88 -4.47 -12.75 13.50
N ARG A 89 -3.33 -12.60 14.18
CA ARG A 89 -3.30 -12.40 15.65
C ARG A 89 -3.94 -11.07 16.08
N HIS A 90 -3.99 -10.08 15.19
CA HIS A 90 -4.65 -8.79 15.42
C HIS A 90 -6.12 -8.78 14.95
N GLY A 91 -6.68 -9.94 14.63
CA GLY A 91 -8.09 -10.09 14.24
C GLY A 91 -8.37 -9.83 12.75
N GLY A 92 -7.33 -9.59 11.95
CA GLY A 92 -7.45 -9.58 10.49
C GLY A 92 -7.64 -10.99 9.92
N ARG A 93 -7.95 -11.07 8.63
CA ARG A 93 -8.07 -12.35 7.91
C ARG A 93 -7.15 -12.35 6.71
N ALA A 94 -5.90 -12.74 6.91
CA ALA A 94 -4.88 -12.78 5.88
C ALA A 94 -4.78 -14.16 5.21
N VAL A 95 -4.42 -14.16 3.93
CA VAL A 95 -4.09 -15.37 3.16
C VAL A 95 -2.74 -15.19 2.47
N GLY A 96 -1.83 -16.12 2.70
CA GLY A 96 -0.53 -16.16 2.03
C GLY A 96 -0.69 -16.76 0.64
N VAL A 97 -0.25 -16.05 -0.39
CA VAL A 97 -0.29 -16.52 -1.79
C VAL A 97 0.99 -16.14 -2.53
N SER A 98 1.25 -16.81 -3.63
CA SER A 98 2.23 -16.44 -4.63
C SER A 98 1.58 -16.32 -6.00
N GLY A 99 2.23 -15.67 -6.94
CA GLY A 99 1.70 -15.55 -8.30
C GLY A 99 1.51 -16.85 -9.06
N LEU A 100 2.06 -17.97 -8.55
CA LEU A 100 1.80 -19.31 -9.06
C LEU A 100 0.40 -19.80 -8.75
N ASP A 101 -0.18 -19.39 -7.62
CA ASP A 101 -1.49 -19.84 -7.17
C ASP A 101 -2.55 -19.31 -8.12
N GLY A 102 -3.14 -20.17 -8.95
CA GLY A 102 -4.04 -19.73 -10.04
C GLY A 102 -3.34 -18.97 -11.18
N GLY A 103 -2.00 -18.92 -11.20
CA GLY A 103 -1.21 -18.33 -12.29
C GLY A 103 -1.43 -16.83 -12.49
N PHE A 104 -1.78 -16.08 -11.43
CA PHE A 104 -2.17 -14.68 -11.54
C PHE A 104 -1.00 -13.71 -11.77
N LEU A 105 0.26 -14.13 -11.56
CA LEU A 105 1.43 -13.37 -12.00
C LEU A 105 2.15 -14.14 -13.11
N GLN A 106 2.37 -13.45 -14.23
CA GLN A 106 3.11 -14.00 -15.38
C GLN A 106 4.32 -13.11 -15.66
N ALA A 107 5.51 -13.71 -15.70
CA ALA A 107 6.74 -13.03 -16.10
C ALA A 107 6.94 -13.16 -17.61
N TYR A 108 7.31 -12.07 -18.26
CA TYR A 108 7.67 -12.07 -19.67
C TYR A 108 8.85 -11.13 -19.94
N ALA A 109 9.66 -11.49 -20.94
CA ALA A 109 10.71 -10.61 -21.42
C ALA A 109 10.07 -9.38 -22.09
N ALA A 110 10.44 -8.18 -21.64
CA ALA A 110 10.08 -6.96 -22.36
C ALA A 110 10.73 -6.99 -23.76
N PRO A 111 10.04 -6.58 -24.84
CA PRO A 111 10.63 -6.53 -26.17
C PRO A 111 11.89 -5.64 -26.19
N LEU A 112 12.98 -6.16 -26.76
CA LEU A 112 14.31 -5.52 -26.84
C LEU A 112 14.29 -4.10 -27.45
N ALA A 113 13.25 -3.76 -28.21
CA ALA A 113 13.09 -2.44 -28.86
C ALA A 113 12.53 -1.34 -27.94
N ALA A 114 11.99 -1.69 -26.77
CA ALA A 114 11.33 -0.73 -25.87
C ALA A 114 12.24 -0.22 -24.73
N MET A 115 13.41 -0.82 -24.54
CA MET A 115 14.36 -0.45 -23.49
C MET A 115 15.78 -0.53 -24.06
N GLY A 116 16.68 0.36 -23.63
CA GLY A 116 18.13 0.16 -23.83
C GLY A 116 18.62 -1.08 -23.06
N ASP A 117 19.83 -1.02 -22.47
CA ASP A 117 20.53 -2.16 -21.82
C ASP A 117 19.83 -2.85 -20.62
N HIS A 118 18.54 -2.65 -20.40
CA HIS A 118 17.78 -3.15 -19.26
C HIS A 118 16.71 -4.15 -19.71
N ALA A 119 17.14 -5.39 -19.97
CA ALA A 119 16.23 -6.53 -20.09
C ALA A 119 15.61 -6.82 -18.71
N GLY A 120 14.58 -6.05 -18.35
CA GLY A 120 13.82 -6.22 -17.11
C GLY A 120 12.60 -7.10 -17.34
N GLU A 121 12.46 -8.18 -16.58
CA GLU A 121 11.25 -8.99 -16.53
C GLU A 121 10.04 -8.10 -16.21
N SER A 122 9.06 -8.10 -17.11
CA SER A 122 7.78 -7.43 -16.89
C SER A 122 6.80 -8.41 -16.28
N VAL A 123 5.92 -7.92 -15.40
CA VAL A 123 4.94 -8.75 -14.68
C VAL A 123 3.55 -8.41 -15.17
N ARG A 124 2.83 -9.40 -15.72
CA ARG A 124 1.41 -9.30 -16.02
C ARG A 124 0.61 -9.85 -14.84
N VAL A 125 -0.47 -9.16 -14.49
CA VAL A 125 -1.33 -9.50 -13.35
C VAL A 125 -2.74 -9.83 -13.85
N ASP A 126 -3.24 -11.01 -13.48
CA ASP A 126 -4.67 -11.32 -13.50
C ASP A 126 -5.29 -10.94 -12.15
N PRO A 127 -6.24 -9.99 -12.09
CA PRO A 127 -6.79 -9.53 -10.83
C PRO A 127 -7.84 -10.46 -10.22
N GLU A 128 -8.36 -11.45 -10.96
CA GLU A 128 -9.57 -12.19 -10.57
C GLU A 128 -9.42 -12.87 -9.20
N LEU A 129 -8.31 -13.56 -8.96
CA LEU A 129 -8.06 -14.22 -7.68
C LEU A 129 -7.99 -13.22 -6.50
N LEU A 130 -7.32 -12.07 -6.70
CA LEU A 130 -7.24 -11.02 -5.68
C LEU A 130 -8.62 -10.42 -5.39
N GLN A 131 -9.45 -10.24 -6.42
CA GLN A 131 -10.83 -9.76 -6.27
C GLN A 131 -11.71 -10.77 -5.51
N MET A 132 -11.54 -12.08 -5.76
CA MET A 132 -12.23 -13.12 -4.99
C MET A 132 -11.89 -13.06 -3.50
N TYR A 133 -10.62 -12.85 -3.15
CA TYR A 133 -10.20 -12.68 -1.76
C TYR A 133 -10.86 -11.46 -1.12
N PHE A 134 -10.88 -10.30 -1.80
CA PHE A 134 -11.57 -9.12 -1.30
C PHE A 134 -13.07 -9.38 -1.08
N GLY A 135 -13.72 -10.10 -1.99
CA GLY A 135 -15.14 -10.46 -1.87
C GLY A 135 -15.46 -11.33 -0.64
N ARG A 136 -14.45 -11.99 -0.07
CA ARG A 136 -14.55 -12.79 1.17
C ARG A 136 -14.00 -12.08 2.41
N GLY A 137 -13.60 -10.81 2.28
CA GLY A 137 -12.95 -10.05 3.35
C GLY A 137 -11.58 -10.60 3.73
N LEU A 138 -10.86 -11.18 2.78
CA LEU A 138 -9.49 -11.68 2.95
C LEU A 138 -8.48 -10.65 2.46
N LEU A 139 -7.36 -10.55 3.18
CA LEU A 139 -6.20 -9.71 2.88
C LEU A 139 -5.10 -10.59 2.24
N PRO A 140 -4.84 -10.47 0.93
CA PRO A 140 -3.78 -11.24 0.28
C PRO A 140 -2.39 -10.73 0.66
N VAL A 141 -1.55 -11.64 1.15
CA VAL A 141 -0.12 -11.42 1.39
C VAL A 141 0.64 -12.15 0.28
N VAL A 142 1.09 -11.39 -0.71
CA VAL A 142 1.62 -11.87 -1.98
C VAL A 142 3.14 -11.98 -1.92
N ARG A 143 3.65 -13.18 -2.20
CA ARG A 143 5.06 -13.40 -2.52
C ARG A 143 5.29 -13.16 -4.03
N PRO A 144 6.28 -12.34 -4.43
CA PRO A 144 6.56 -12.00 -5.83
C PRO A 144 7.27 -13.17 -6.55
N LEU A 145 6.50 -14.21 -6.85
CA LEU A 145 6.91 -15.35 -7.67
C LEU A 145 5.89 -15.52 -8.79
N ALA A 146 6.32 -15.39 -10.03
CA ALA A 146 5.48 -15.46 -11.21
C ALA A 146 5.70 -16.77 -11.99
N THR A 147 4.77 -17.09 -12.88
CA THR A 147 4.96 -18.13 -13.89
C THR A 147 5.76 -17.54 -15.06
N GLY A 148 6.93 -18.11 -15.34
CA GLY A 148 7.77 -17.74 -16.47
C GLY A 148 7.23 -18.23 -17.81
N PRO A 149 7.81 -17.79 -18.94
CA PRO A 149 7.40 -18.21 -20.28
C PRO A 149 7.55 -19.72 -20.54
N ASP A 150 8.43 -20.38 -19.79
CA ASP A 150 8.68 -21.82 -19.78
C ASP A 150 7.75 -22.60 -18.82
N GLY A 151 6.80 -21.90 -18.17
CA GLY A 151 5.90 -22.44 -17.16
C GLY A 151 6.55 -22.66 -15.79
N GLN A 152 7.83 -22.30 -15.62
CA GLN A 152 8.53 -22.49 -14.36
C GLN A 152 8.34 -21.31 -13.40
N ALA A 153 8.64 -21.57 -12.13
CA ALA A 153 8.65 -20.54 -11.10
C ALA A 153 9.77 -19.52 -11.35
N CYS A 154 9.41 -18.25 -11.54
CA CYS A 154 10.31 -17.15 -11.82
C CYS A 154 10.19 -16.08 -10.72
N PRO A 155 11.23 -15.90 -9.86
CA PRO A 155 11.25 -14.82 -8.88
C PRO A 155 11.31 -13.46 -9.58
N VAL A 156 10.42 -12.54 -9.21
CA VAL A 156 10.34 -11.21 -9.80
C VAL A 156 10.57 -10.14 -8.74
N ASP A 157 10.87 -8.91 -9.16
CA ASP A 157 11.07 -7.80 -8.23
C ASP A 157 9.77 -7.46 -7.46
N GLY A 158 9.91 -7.24 -6.15
CA GLY A 158 8.79 -6.94 -5.25
C GLY A 158 8.12 -5.61 -5.57
N GLY A 159 8.91 -4.55 -5.77
CA GLY A 159 8.40 -3.22 -6.11
C GLY A 159 7.67 -3.20 -7.46
N ARG A 160 8.25 -3.85 -8.48
CA ARG A 160 7.58 -4.06 -9.78
C ARG A 160 6.28 -4.86 -9.65
N THR A 161 6.28 -5.91 -8.83
CA THR A 161 5.08 -6.72 -8.57
C THR A 161 3.99 -5.88 -7.89
N ALA A 162 4.35 -5.11 -6.86
CA ALA A 162 3.42 -4.23 -6.17
C ALA A 162 2.84 -3.15 -7.09
N ALA A 163 3.69 -2.51 -7.91
CA ALA A 163 3.28 -1.54 -8.91
C ALA A 163 2.35 -2.15 -9.98
N ALA A 164 2.65 -3.36 -10.47
CA ALA A 164 1.81 -4.05 -11.44
C ALA A 164 0.44 -4.44 -10.85
N ILE A 165 0.41 -4.94 -9.61
CA ILE A 165 -0.84 -5.23 -8.89
C ILE A 165 -1.64 -3.93 -8.66
N ALA A 166 -0.99 -2.87 -8.19
CA ALA A 166 -1.62 -1.58 -7.94
C ALA A 166 -2.24 -1.01 -9.21
N THR A 167 -1.51 -1.08 -10.32
CA THR A 167 -1.99 -0.65 -11.64
C THR A 167 -3.20 -1.48 -12.08
N ARG A 168 -3.08 -2.81 -12.04
CA ARG A 168 -4.13 -3.71 -12.53
C ARG A 168 -5.44 -3.58 -11.73
N LEU A 169 -5.33 -3.30 -10.44
CA LEU A 169 -6.45 -3.13 -9.53
C LEU A 169 -6.93 -1.67 -9.43
N SER A 170 -6.31 -0.72 -10.16
CA SER A 170 -6.58 0.71 -10.05
C SER A 170 -6.56 1.19 -8.59
N ALA A 171 -5.48 0.86 -7.88
CA ALA A 171 -5.33 1.14 -6.46
C ALA A 171 -5.40 2.65 -6.18
N ALA A 172 -6.10 3.00 -5.11
CA ALA A 172 -6.14 4.38 -4.63
C ALA A 172 -4.76 4.84 -4.17
N LYS A 173 -3.98 3.95 -3.55
CA LYS A 173 -2.62 4.20 -3.10
C LYS A 173 -1.73 2.96 -3.24
N LEU A 174 -0.48 3.20 -3.59
CA LEU A 174 0.63 2.27 -3.45
C LEU A 174 1.58 2.81 -2.36
N ILE A 175 1.79 2.04 -1.29
CA ILE A 175 2.62 2.43 -0.15
C ILE A 175 3.86 1.55 -0.14
N VAL A 176 5.01 2.15 -0.45
CA VAL A 176 6.32 1.52 -0.40
C VAL A 176 6.91 1.73 0.99
N MET A 177 7.03 0.64 1.74
CA MET A 177 7.54 0.60 3.10
C MET A 177 8.94 -0.03 3.09
N GLY A 178 9.97 0.81 3.17
CA GLY A 178 11.37 0.40 3.11
C GLY A 178 12.19 0.85 4.32
N ASP A 179 13.51 0.86 4.18
CA ASP A 179 14.45 1.41 5.16
C ASP A 179 14.84 2.87 4.89
N ALA A 180 14.38 3.44 3.76
CA ALA A 180 14.55 4.84 3.43
C ALA A 180 13.53 5.73 4.18
N PRO A 181 13.92 6.93 4.65
CA PRO A 181 13.01 7.89 5.27
C PRO A 181 11.99 8.50 4.28
N GLY A 182 12.23 8.34 2.99
CA GLY A 182 11.47 8.89 1.88
C GLY A 182 12.36 9.03 0.65
N ILE A 183 11.87 9.75 -0.35
CA ILE A 183 12.62 10.12 -1.55
C ILE A 183 13.57 11.27 -1.21
N LEU A 184 14.86 11.07 -1.44
CA LEU A 184 15.89 12.05 -1.14
C LEU A 184 16.13 12.97 -2.35
N GLY A 185 16.17 14.28 -2.11
CA GLY A 185 16.64 15.26 -3.10
C GLY A 185 18.17 15.43 -3.09
N GLU A 186 18.68 16.34 -3.91
CA GLU A 186 20.12 16.59 -4.12
C GLU A 186 20.93 16.86 -2.84
N ARG A 187 20.27 17.35 -1.78
CA ARG A 187 20.91 17.70 -0.49
C ARG A 187 20.70 16.64 0.60
N GLY A 188 20.27 15.44 0.23
CA GLY A 188 19.94 14.37 1.18
C GLY A 188 18.73 14.67 2.08
N ARG A 189 17.93 15.67 1.73
CA ARG A 189 16.68 16.01 2.43
C ARG A 189 15.52 15.23 1.82
N VAL A 190 14.59 14.79 2.66
CA VAL A 190 13.36 14.14 2.21
C VAL A 190 12.49 15.16 1.46
N LEU A 191 12.06 14.79 0.27
CA LEU A 191 11.09 15.54 -0.52
C LEU A 191 9.69 15.05 -0.15
N HIS A 192 8.96 15.84 0.64
CA HIS A 192 7.67 15.40 1.18
C HIS A 192 6.55 15.29 0.15
N ARG A 193 6.61 16.05 -0.94
CA ARG A 193 5.62 16.02 -2.01
C ARG A 193 6.29 16.21 -3.37
N LEU A 194 5.91 15.36 -4.32
CA LEU A 194 6.37 15.41 -5.70
C LEU A 194 5.21 15.13 -6.67
N SER A 195 5.28 15.67 -7.88
CA SER A 195 4.53 15.18 -9.03
C SER A 195 5.20 13.93 -9.63
N ALA A 196 4.47 13.20 -10.47
CA ALA A 196 5.01 12.03 -11.17
C ALA A 196 6.17 12.41 -12.09
N SER A 197 6.10 13.57 -12.75
CA SER A 197 7.17 14.09 -13.61
C SER A 197 8.40 14.53 -12.81
N GLU A 198 8.21 15.20 -11.67
CA GLU A 198 9.32 15.57 -10.77
C GLU A 198 10.02 14.30 -10.24
N PHE A 199 9.24 13.30 -9.83
CA PHE A 199 9.77 12.04 -9.35
C PHE A 199 10.58 11.29 -10.42
N GLU A 200 10.09 11.23 -11.66
CA GLU A 200 10.83 10.61 -12.77
C GLU A 200 12.11 11.37 -13.12
N ALA A 201 12.09 12.71 -13.07
CA ALA A 201 13.26 13.53 -13.32
C ALA A 201 14.39 13.32 -12.30
N LEU A 202 14.05 12.92 -11.06
CA LEU A 202 15.03 12.56 -10.02
C LEU A 202 15.61 11.16 -10.23
N ALA A 203 14.90 10.28 -10.94
CA ALA A 203 15.30 8.89 -11.17
C ALA A 203 15.21 8.51 -12.67
N PRO A 204 15.86 9.25 -13.59
CA PRO A 204 15.62 9.15 -15.04
C PRO A 204 15.99 7.78 -15.63
N MET A 205 16.77 6.96 -14.92
CA MET A 205 17.26 5.66 -15.39
C MET A 205 17.29 4.56 -14.28
N GLY A 206 16.59 4.74 -13.14
CA GLY A 206 16.88 4.01 -11.88
C GLY A 206 15.76 3.24 -11.17
N GLU A 207 16.15 2.64 -10.03
CA GLU A 207 15.32 2.00 -8.99
C GLU A 207 14.06 2.86 -8.76
N HIS A 208 12.87 2.27 -8.82
CA HIS A 208 11.55 2.95 -8.70
C HIS A 208 10.89 3.56 -9.95
N ARG A 209 11.44 3.44 -11.17
CA ARG A 209 10.73 3.82 -12.42
C ARG A 209 9.30 3.25 -12.50
N HIS A 210 9.11 2.01 -12.03
CA HIS A 210 7.81 1.33 -11.99
C HIS A 210 6.75 2.08 -11.14
N LEU A 211 7.15 2.91 -10.17
CA LEU A 211 6.23 3.71 -9.36
C LEU A 211 5.67 4.90 -10.17
N ALA A 212 6.52 5.56 -10.97
CA ALA A 212 6.09 6.63 -11.88
C ALA A 212 5.15 6.09 -12.97
N GLU A 213 5.47 4.91 -13.52
CA GLU A 213 4.63 4.20 -14.49
C GLU A 213 3.27 3.84 -13.90
N ALA A 214 3.23 3.35 -12.65
CA ALA A 214 1.98 3.05 -11.96
C ALA A 214 1.08 4.29 -11.78
N LEU A 215 1.65 5.45 -11.43
CA LEU A 215 0.91 6.71 -11.33
C LEU A 215 0.29 7.11 -12.68
N ARG A 216 1.06 7.03 -13.77
CA ARG A 216 0.55 7.31 -15.13
C ARG A 216 -0.53 6.35 -15.58
N ALA A 217 -0.45 5.11 -15.14
CA ALA A 217 -1.43 4.07 -15.42
C ALA A 217 -2.69 4.16 -14.52
N GLY A 218 -2.79 5.18 -13.66
CA GLY A 218 -4.00 5.51 -12.92
C GLY A 218 -3.99 5.16 -11.43
N VAL A 219 -2.84 4.77 -10.85
CA VAL A 219 -2.69 4.68 -9.38
C VAL A 219 -2.82 6.08 -8.79
N GLY A 220 -3.67 6.24 -7.77
CA GLY A 220 -4.05 7.57 -7.27
C GLY A 220 -2.96 8.34 -6.51
N ALA A 221 -2.03 7.62 -5.88
CA ALA A 221 -0.86 8.17 -5.20
C ALA A 221 0.17 7.06 -4.91
N VAL A 222 1.44 7.44 -4.80
CA VAL A 222 2.52 6.61 -4.28
C VAL A 222 3.06 7.25 -3.01
N HIS A 223 3.24 6.46 -1.96
CA HIS A 223 3.88 6.87 -0.72
C HIS A 223 5.18 6.08 -0.55
N VAL A 224 6.28 6.75 -0.16
CA VAL A 224 7.54 6.10 0.19
C VAL A 224 7.87 6.46 1.63
N VAL A 225 7.94 5.46 2.50
CA VAL A 225 8.06 5.65 3.95
C VAL A 225 8.99 4.67 4.64
N ASP A 226 9.49 5.09 5.80
CA ASP A 226 10.31 4.27 6.69
C ASP A 226 9.45 3.26 7.47
N ALA A 227 9.57 1.99 7.09
CA ALA A 227 8.86 0.87 7.71
C ALA A 227 9.26 0.61 9.17
N ARG A 228 10.37 1.20 9.66
CA ARG A 228 10.83 1.05 11.05
C ARG A 228 10.09 1.97 12.02
N ARG A 229 9.28 2.90 11.51
CA ARG A 229 8.47 3.80 12.34
C ARG A 229 7.14 3.13 12.67
N PRO A 230 6.79 2.95 13.96
CA PRO A 230 5.46 2.48 14.34
C PRO A 230 4.37 3.40 13.78
N GLU A 231 3.22 2.82 13.40
CA GLU A 231 1.99 3.55 13.02
C GLU A 231 2.10 4.31 11.70
N VAL A 232 3.24 4.19 10.99
CA VAL A 232 3.48 4.90 9.74
C VAL A 232 2.44 4.57 8.68
N LEU A 233 2.01 3.30 8.58
CA LEU A 233 1.00 2.89 7.59
C LEU A 233 -0.34 3.57 7.84
N LEU A 234 -0.80 3.56 9.09
CA LEU A 234 -2.07 4.19 9.47
C LEU A 234 -2.03 5.70 9.26
N LEU A 235 -0.91 6.34 9.63
CA LEU A 235 -0.69 7.77 9.40
C LEU A 235 -0.75 8.10 7.91
N GLU A 236 0.02 7.43 7.06
CA GLU A 236 0.03 7.73 5.61
C GLU A 236 -1.33 7.60 4.91
N ILE A 237 -2.22 6.76 5.44
CA ILE A 237 -3.56 6.57 4.88
C ILE A 237 -4.55 7.60 5.43
N LEU A 238 -4.46 7.93 6.73
CA LEU A 238 -5.45 8.76 7.43
C LEU A 238 -5.03 10.23 7.60
N THR A 239 -3.77 10.58 7.35
CA THR A 239 -3.28 11.96 7.46
C THR A 239 -2.97 12.57 6.10
N ARG A 240 -3.10 13.90 6.02
CA ARG A 240 -2.77 14.68 4.82
C ARG A 240 -1.26 14.85 4.66
N ASP A 241 -0.57 14.97 5.79
CA ASP A 241 0.88 15.12 5.85
C ASP A 241 1.52 13.73 5.78
N SER A 242 2.40 13.55 4.81
CA SER A 242 3.24 12.34 4.71
C SER A 242 4.43 12.49 5.65
N GLN A 243 4.70 11.44 6.43
CA GLN A 243 5.90 11.28 7.26
C GLN A 243 7.13 10.92 6.42
N GLY A 244 6.93 10.55 5.15
CA GLY A 244 7.98 10.34 4.16
C GLY A 244 7.73 11.19 2.93
N SER A 245 7.61 10.55 1.77
CA SER A 245 7.36 11.21 0.49
C SER A 245 6.04 10.78 -0.13
N LEU A 246 5.25 11.76 -0.54
CA LEU A 246 4.03 11.58 -1.32
C LEU A 246 4.27 11.97 -2.79
N VAL A 247 4.09 11.03 -3.71
CA VAL A 247 4.10 11.28 -5.15
C VAL A 247 2.68 11.22 -5.68
N LEU A 248 2.25 12.27 -6.36
CA LEU A 248 0.93 12.39 -6.96
C LEU A 248 1.01 12.33 -8.50
N PRO A 249 -0.06 11.89 -9.19
CA PRO A 249 -0.16 12.07 -10.62
C PRO A 249 0.07 13.54 -10.99
N ASP A 250 0.70 13.78 -12.14
CA ASP A 250 0.84 15.13 -12.66
C ASP A 250 -0.56 15.78 -12.75
N PRO A 251 -0.72 17.04 -12.31
CA PRO A 251 -1.97 17.74 -12.55
C PRO A 251 -2.16 17.78 -14.06
N ALA A 252 -3.15 17.04 -14.56
CA ALA A 252 -3.60 17.22 -15.93
C ALA A 252 -3.84 18.72 -16.10
N ALA A 253 -3.33 19.33 -17.17
CA ALA A 253 -3.80 20.64 -17.59
C ALA A 253 -5.34 20.56 -17.68
N GLY A 254 -6.03 21.00 -16.62
CA GLY A 254 -7.48 20.97 -16.49
C GLY A 254 -8.18 19.71 -15.96
N VAL A 255 -7.57 18.80 -15.17
CA VAL A 255 -8.37 17.83 -14.37
C VAL A 255 -7.75 17.56 -12.99
N ILE A 256 -8.15 18.40 -12.05
CA ILE A 256 -8.37 18.14 -10.62
C ILE A 256 -7.78 16.82 -10.05
N ALA A 257 -6.77 16.98 -9.19
CA ALA A 257 -6.27 15.97 -8.26
C ALA A 257 -7.36 15.56 -7.25
N ARG A 258 -8.11 14.51 -7.59
CA ARG A 258 -9.21 13.97 -6.76
C ARG A 258 -8.74 13.39 -5.41
N SER A 259 -7.45 13.23 -5.19
CA SER A 259 -6.89 12.79 -3.90
C SER A 259 -6.97 13.88 -2.82
N ALA A 260 -7.00 15.15 -3.21
CA ALA A 260 -7.13 16.28 -2.28
C ALA A 260 -8.57 16.78 -2.12
N GLN A 261 -9.46 16.56 -3.10
CA GLN A 261 -10.83 17.08 -3.06
C GLN A 261 -11.78 16.35 -2.11
N TYR A 262 -11.51 15.09 -1.73
CA TYR A 262 -12.31 14.41 -0.70
C TYR A 262 -12.22 15.08 0.67
N LEU A 263 -11.21 15.93 0.86
CA LEU A 263 -10.88 16.60 2.10
C LEU A 263 -11.40 18.04 2.18
N ASP A 264 -12.08 18.52 1.13
CA ASP A 264 -12.63 19.88 1.01
C ASP A 264 -14.13 19.99 1.38
N LEU A 265 -14.72 18.93 1.95
CA LEU A 265 -16.13 18.92 2.38
C LEU A 265 -16.41 19.69 3.68
N SER A 266 -15.55 20.64 4.07
CA SER A 266 -15.73 21.45 5.28
C SER A 266 -15.77 22.96 5.03
N GLN A 267 -16.01 23.43 3.81
CA GLN A 267 -16.15 24.88 3.54
C GLN A 267 -17.46 25.31 2.88
N HIS A 268 -18.47 24.47 2.74
CA HIS A 268 -19.81 24.91 2.28
C HIS A 268 -20.88 24.47 3.28
N GLY A 269 -20.94 25.22 4.38
CA GLY A 269 -21.99 25.14 5.38
C GLY A 269 -21.99 26.41 6.21
N ASP A 270 -22.96 27.26 5.92
CA ASP A 270 -23.47 28.36 6.77
C ASP A 270 -22.79 29.74 6.67
N GLU A 271 -23.03 30.43 5.55
CA GLU A 271 -23.15 31.90 5.53
C GLU A 271 -24.48 32.29 4.87
N SER A 272 -25.59 32.02 5.54
CA SER A 272 -26.83 32.71 5.25
C SER A 272 -27.78 32.62 6.45
N HIS A 273 -27.62 33.52 7.41
CA HIS A 273 -28.71 34.24 8.07
C HIS A 273 -28.15 35.13 9.19
N GLU A 274 -27.92 36.41 8.90
CA GLU A 274 -28.26 37.53 9.80
C GLU A 274 -27.97 38.86 9.11
N THR A 275 -28.96 39.38 8.38
CA THR A 275 -29.14 40.82 8.16
C THR A 275 -30.57 41.08 7.70
N HIS A 276 -31.46 41.26 8.67
CA HIS A 276 -32.42 42.37 8.77
C HIS A 276 -33.44 42.14 9.89
#